data_AF-D7LC36-F1
#
_entry.id   AF-D7LC36-F1
#
_cell.length_a   1.000
_cell.length_b   1.000
_cell.length_c   1.000
_cell.angle_alpha   90.00
_cell.angle_beta   90.00
_cell.angle_gamma   90.00
#
_symmetry.space_group_name_H-M   'P 1'
#
loop_
_entity.id
_entity.type
_entity.pdbx_description
1 polymer ?
#
loop_
_entity_poly.entity_id
_entity_poly.type
_entity_poly.pdbx_seq_one_letter_code
_entity_poly.pdbx_strand_id
1 'polypeptide(L)'
;MAQKLEAKGGSGGNQWDDGADHENVTKIHVRGGLEGSQFIKFENFEINHLNDEHLVSVKGCYDNISGVIQALQFETNQRSSEVMGYDDNGNNFTLEVSGNKITGFHGSAEANLKSLGAYFTPLAPIKLEYQGSTTGGRPWDHGIYTGVRKVYVDYDKNGEVETRQDGDMLGENRVLGQQNEFVVDYPYEYVTSIEGTGDIGSGSSNRVRSLSFKTSKDRTSPTYGHKGERTFVFESRGRALVGGGFAIDAIGAHFAAPPIPPPPPTEKLQGPGGDRGESWDDGAFDGVRKIYVGQGENGIASVKFVYDKNNRLVLGEEHGKQTLLGYEEFELEYPSEYITTVEGYYDKVFGSESSTNKRTSPPFGMDAGVSFILGKEGHKVVGFHGKSSPELYQIGVSVAPITK
;
A
#
# COMPACT_ATOMS: atom_id res chain seq x y z
N MET A 1 9.95 17.13 -1.45
CA MET A 1 10.86 16.99 -0.29
C MET A 1 10.85 15.52 0.09
N ALA A 2 12.01 14.92 0.34
CA ALA A 2 12.08 13.52 0.72
C ALA A 2 11.56 13.31 2.15
N GLN A 3 10.86 12.21 2.39
CA GLN A 3 10.40 11.77 3.70
C GLN A 3 11.43 10.80 4.28
N LYS A 4 11.98 11.11 5.45
CA LYS A 4 12.80 10.18 6.23
C LYS A 4 11.88 9.24 7.01
N LEU A 5 12.08 7.93 6.87
CA LEU A 5 11.48 6.92 7.74
C LEU A 5 12.52 6.46 8.75
N GLU A 6 12.17 6.45 10.04
CA GLU A 6 13.10 6.09 11.12
C GLU A 6 13.64 4.66 10.99
N ALA A 7 14.87 4.47 11.46
CA ALA A 7 15.56 3.20 11.32
C ALA A 7 14.92 2.10 12.20
N LYS A 8 14.79 0.90 11.64
CA LYS A 8 14.30 -0.30 12.32
C LYS A 8 15.46 -1.29 12.48
N GLY A 9 15.44 -2.06 13.56
CA GLY A 9 16.54 -2.94 13.98
C GLY A 9 16.92 -2.73 15.44
N GLY A 10 18.14 -3.11 15.82
CA GLY A 10 18.66 -2.99 17.17
C GLY A 10 19.34 -1.66 17.50
N SER A 11 19.52 -1.41 18.80
CA SER A 11 20.27 -0.26 19.31
C SER A 11 21.79 -0.46 19.21
N GLY A 12 22.52 0.63 18.95
CA GLY A 12 23.99 0.65 18.95
C GLY A 12 24.61 0.67 17.55
N GLY A 13 25.94 0.57 17.51
CA GLY A 13 26.73 0.83 16.31
C GLY A 13 26.92 2.31 16.01
N ASN A 14 27.80 2.63 15.06
CA ASN A 14 28.02 3.98 14.57
C ASN A 14 26.91 4.37 13.58
N GLN A 15 26.38 5.58 13.71
CA GLN A 15 25.37 6.10 12.78
C GLN A 15 25.99 6.40 11.41
N TRP A 16 25.22 6.13 10.35
CA TRP A 16 25.56 6.45 8.97
C TRP A 16 24.31 6.92 8.23
N ASP A 17 24.49 7.77 7.23
CA ASP A 17 23.40 8.41 6.49
C ASP A 17 23.93 8.75 5.09
N ASP A 18 23.38 8.10 4.05
CA ASP A 18 23.80 8.33 2.66
C ASP A 18 23.17 9.61 2.08
N GLY A 19 22.26 10.25 2.82
CA GLY A 19 21.52 11.43 2.38
C GLY A 19 20.29 11.11 1.53
N ALA A 20 19.48 12.15 1.31
CA ALA A 20 18.19 12.05 0.63
C ALA A 20 18.21 12.55 -0.83
N ASP A 21 19.28 13.23 -1.24
CA ASP A 21 19.37 14.02 -2.47
C ASP A 21 19.64 13.19 -3.75
N HIS A 22 19.79 11.87 -3.61
CA HIS A 22 19.97 10.96 -4.73
C HIS A 22 18.69 10.85 -5.58
N GLU A 23 18.82 10.73 -6.89
CA GLU A 23 17.65 10.53 -7.75
C GLU A 23 17.08 9.11 -7.65
N ASN A 24 17.93 8.07 -7.58
CA ASN A 24 17.53 6.66 -7.51
C ASN A 24 18.62 5.79 -6.87
N VAL A 25 18.21 4.67 -6.26
CA VAL A 25 19.12 3.56 -5.91
C VAL A 25 19.32 2.66 -7.14
N THR A 26 20.56 2.51 -7.61
CA THR A 26 20.90 1.75 -8.83
C THR A 26 21.32 0.32 -8.57
N LYS A 27 22.06 0.08 -7.47
CA LYS A 27 22.63 -1.22 -7.12
C LYS A 27 22.80 -1.35 -5.62
N ILE A 28 22.47 -2.53 -5.10
CA ILE A 28 22.59 -2.89 -3.70
C ILE A 28 23.56 -4.06 -3.59
N HIS A 29 24.46 -3.97 -2.60
CA HIS A 29 25.46 -4.97 -2.28
C HIS A 29 25.27 -5.41 -0.83
N VAL A 30 24.82 -6.65 -0.62
CA VAL A 30 24.70 -7.23 0.72
C VAL A 30 25.83 -8.23 0.94
N ARG A 31 26.45 -8.17 2.12
CA ARG A 31 27.42 -9.14 2.60
C ARG A 31 26.86 -9.80 3.85
N GLY A 32 26.32 -11.02 3.70
CA GLY A 32 25.86 -11.85 4.81
C GLY A 32 26.88 -12.93 5.16
N GLY A 33 26.80 -13.50 6.37
CA GLY A 33 27.57 -14.69 6.71
C GLY A 33 27.54 -15.04 8.20
N LEU A 34 27.41 -16.34 8.48
CA LEU A 34 27.42 -16.90 9.83
C LEU A 34 28.73 -16.55 10.57
N GLU A 35 28.71 -16.56 11.90
CA GLU A 35 29.89 -16.28 12.72
C GLU A 35 31.07 -17.21 12.35
N GLY A 36 32.12 -16.62 11.78
CA GLY A 36 33.32 -17.33 11.32
C GLY A 36 33.66 -17.00 9.87
N SER A 37 34.95 -17.08 9.54
CA SER A 37 35.49 -16.67 8.23
C SER A 37 35.14 -17.59 7.04
N GLN A 38 34.25 -18.58 7.24
CA GLN A 38 34.03 -19.68 6.28
C GLN A 38 32.75 -19.55 5.43
N PHE A 39 31.81 -18.64 5.77
CA PHE A 39 30.49 -18.56 5.12
C PHE A 39 30.06 -17.14 4.72
N ILE A 40 30.97 -16.33 4.17
CA ILE A 40 30.62 -15.00 3.64
C ILE A 40 29.98 -15.14 2.25
N LYS A 41 28.70 -14.76 2.13
CA LYS A 41 27.96 -14.65 0.87
C LYS A 41 27.86 -13.19 0.46
N PHE A 42 28.16 -12.89 -0.81
CA PHE A 42 27.94 -11.57 -1.41
C PHE A 42 26.76 -11.66 -2.37
N GLU A 43 25.74 -10.85 -2.13
CA GLU A 43 24.54 -10.79 -2.95
C GLU A 43 24.39 -9.39 -3.55
N ASN A 44 23.95 -9.36 -4.79
CA ASN A 44 23.90 -8.14 -5.61
C ASN A 44 22.48 -8.01 -6.17
N PHE A 45 21.92 -6.80 -6.09
CA PHE A 45 20.63 -6.49 -6.67
C PHE A 45 20.74 -5.19 -7.45
N GLU A 46 20.76 -5.31 -8.77
CA GLU A 46 20.80 -4.20 -9.72
C GLU A 46 19.38 -3.81 -10.12
N ILE A 47 19.14 -2.51 -10.32
CA ILE A 47 17.81 -1.94 -10.59
C ILE A 47 17.85 -1.25 -11.96
N ASN A 48 16.98 -1.67 -12.88
CA ASN A 48 17.02 -1.23 -14.27
C ASN A 48 16.13 0.01 -14.55
N HIS A 49 16.69 1.19 -14.32
CA HIS A 49 16.01 2.47 -14.57
C HIS A 49 15.61 2.70 -16.04
N LEU A 50 16.17 1.99 -17.03
CA LEU A 50 15.75 2.10 -18.44
C LEU A 50 14.28 1.66 -18.63
N ASN A 51 13.76 0.83 -17.73
CA ASN A 51 12.38 0.34 -17.74
C ASN A 51 11.50 1.03 -16.68
N ASP A 52 11.89 2.19 -16.12
CA ASP A 52 11.32 2.81 -14.90
C ASP A 52 11.31 1.84 -13.70
N GLU A 53 12.27 0.91 -13.59
CA GLU A 53 12.46 0.11 -12.36
C GLU A 53 13.04 1.01 -11.26
N HIS A 54 12.42 1.01 -10.09
CA HIS A 54 12.89 1.75 -8.92
C HIS A 54 12.54 0.99 -7.64
N LEU A 55 13.35 1.16 -6.60
CA LEU A 55 13.11 0.53 -5.30
C LEU A 55 11.92 1.21 -4.60
N VAL A 56 11.01 0.41 -4.03
CA VAL A 56 9.80 0.90 -3.33
C VAL A 56 9.73 0.44 -1.88
N SER A 57 10.30 -0.72 -1.55
CA SER A 57 10.20 -1.32 -0.23
C SER A 57 11.46 -2.12 0.12
N VAL A 58 11.78 -2.15 1.41
CA VAL A 58 12.75 -3.10 2.00
C VAL A 58 12.10 -3.82 3.17
N LYS A 59 12.03 -5.13 3.09
CA LYS A 59 11.71 -6.01 4.22
C LYS A 59 13.00 -6.45 4.88
N GLY A 60 12.98 -6.64 6.19
CA GLY A 60 14.13 -7.19 6.90
C GLY A 60 13.77 -7.89 8.18
N CYS A 61 14.66 -8.73 8.65
CA CYS A 61 14.58 -9.46 9.91
C CYS A 61 15.80 -9.13 10.76
N TYR A 62 15.63 -8.91 12.07
CA TYR A 62 16.73 -8.67 13.01
C TYR A 62 16.60 -9.50 14.28
N ASP A 63 17.74 -9.92 14.83
CA ASP A 63 17.78 -10.65 16.09
C ASP A 63 17.44 -9.71 17.27
N ASN A 64 16.52 -10.15 18.12
CA ASN A 64 16.04 -9.39 19.27
C ASN A 64 17.07 -9.28 20.40
N ILE A 65 18.05 -10.19 20.47
CA ILE A 65 19.05 -10.23 21.55
C ILE A 65 20.26 -9.36 21.19
N SER A 66 20.86 -9.60 20.02
CA SER A 66 22.05 -8.87 19.55
C SER A 66 21.72 -7.58 18.79
N GLY A 67 20.48 -7.41 18.32
CA GLY A 67 20.05 -6.26 17.53
C GLY A 67 20.66 -6.22 16.12
N VAL A 68 21.14 -7.35 15.59
CA VAL A 68 21.76 -7.44 14.26
C VAL A 68 20.72 -7.76 13.21
N ILE A 69 20.73 -7.06 12.07
CA ILE A 69 19.91 -7.42 10.91
C ILE A 69 20.46 -8.72 10.29
N GLN A 70 19.62 -9.76 10.28
CA GLN A 70 19.96 -11.12 9.84
C GLN A 70 19.56 -11.40 8.40
N ALA A 71 18.46 -10.79 7.93
CA ALA A 71 17.98 -10.92 6.57
C ALA A 71 17.42 -9.60 6.00
N LEU A 72 17.56 -9.41 4.69
CA LEU A 72 16.97 -8.31 3.92
C LEU A 72 16.36 -8.82 2.61
N GLN A 73 15.21 -8.28 2.22
CA GLN A 73 14.60 -8.48 0.91
C GLN A 73 14.19 -7.13 0.32
N PHE A 74 14.61 -6.88 -0.92
CA PHE A 74 14.40 -5.63 -1.63
C PHE A 74 13.27 -5.78 -2.63
N GLU A 75 12.37 -4.79 -2.70
CA GLU A 75 11.22 -4.79 -3.60
C GLU A 75 11.27 -3.57 -4.50
N THR A 76 11.20 -3.79 -5.81
CA THR A 76 10.99 -2.75 -6.82
C THR A 76 9.54 -2.72 -7.26
N ASN A 77 9.15 -1.71 -8.01
CA ASN A 77 7.86 -1.66 -8.71
C ASN A 77 7.68 -2.77 -9.79
N GLN A 78 8.65 -3.69 -9.96
CA GLN A 78 8.60 -4.76 -10.97
C GLN A 78 8.83 -6.17 -10.42
N ARG A 79 9.58 -6.32 -9.32
CA ARG A 79 9.94 -7.64 -8.73
C ARG A 79 10.49 -7.50 -7.30
N SER A 80 10.57 -8.63 -6.61
CA SER A 80 11.33 -8.77 -5.36
C SER A 80 12.71 -9.38 -5.62
N SER A 81 13.66 -9.13 -4.73
CA SER A 81 14.90 -9.91 -4.63
C SER A 81 14.64 -11.27 -3.98
N GLU A 82 15.62 -12.18 -4.09
CA GLU A 82 15.79 -13.25 -3.10
C GLU A 82 15.97 -12.66 -1.70
N VAL A 83 15.64 -13.43 -0.67
CA VAL A 83 15.96 -13.06 0.72
C VAL A 83 17.47 -13.22 0.93
N MET A 84 18.13 -12.13 1.30
CA MET A 84 19.58 -12.07 1.50
C MET A 84 19.91 -12.18 2.98
N GLY A 85 20.49 -13.29 3.40
CA GLY A 85 20.78 -13.60 4.80
C GLY A 85 20.09 -14.88 5.29
N TYR A 86 19.67 -14.91 6.55
CA TYR A 86 18.98 -16.02 7.21
C TYR A 86 17.89 -15.50 8.15
N ASP A 87 16.73 -16.17 8.14
CA ASP A 87 15.49 -15.74 8.82
C ASP A 87 15.05 -16.81 9.83
N ASP A 88 15.87 -16.98 10.87
CA ASP A 88 15.74 -18.07 11.85
C ASP A 88 15.20 -17.55 13.20
N ASN A 89 14.01 -16.89 13.17
CA ASN A 89 13.23 -16.37 14.32
C ASN A 89 13.55 -14.95 14.84
N GLY A 90 13.98 -14.01 14.00
CA GLY A 90 14.11 -12.59 14.38
C GLY A 90 12.79 -11.80 14.29
N ASN A 91 12.83 -10.53 14.69
CA ASN A 91 11.72 -9.58 14.46
C ASN A 91 11.77 -9.05 13.02
N ASN A 92 10.64 -9.16 12.32
CA ASN A 92 10.47 -8.61 10.98
C ASN A 92 10.07 -7.12 10.99
N PHE A 93 10.57 -6.37 10.02
CA PHE A 93 10.21 -4.97 9.75
C PHE A 93 10.03 -4.73 8.24
N THR A 94 9.43 -3.60 7.90
CA THR A 94 9.32 -3.14 6.50
C THR A 94 9.49 -1.63 6.44
N LEU A 95 10.29 -1.17 5.49
CA LEU A 95 10.50 0.24 5.14
C LEU A 95 9.80 0.48 3.81
N GLU A 96 8.62 1.11 3.85
CA GLU A 96 7.82 1.42 2.66
C GLU A 96 7.01 2.70 2.89
N VAL A 97 6.86 3.52 1.84
CA VAL A 97 5.88 4.61 1.80
C VAL A 97 5.15 4.56 0.46
N SER A 98 3.84 4.33 0.50
CA SER A 98 3.01 4.20 -0.70
C SER A 98 3.10 5.45 -1.60
N GLY A 99 3.24 5.23 -2.91
CA GLY A 99 3.40 6.30 -3.91
C GLY A 99 4.81 6.91 -4.01
N ASN A 100 5.74 6.50 -3.16
CA ASN A 100 7.12 6.97 -3.17
C ASN A 100 8.10 5.86 -3.60
N LYS A 101 9.25 6.27 -4.14
CA LYS A 101 10.43 5.42 -4.31
C LYS A 101 11.44 5.67 -3.20
N ILE A 102 12.25 4.66 -2.88
CA ILE A 102 13.42 4.82 -2.01
C ILE A 102 14.55 5.49 -2.81
N THR A 103 15.09 6.59 -2.29
CA THR A 103 16.22 7.32 -2.89
C THR A 103 17.53 7.13 -2.13
N GLY A 104 17.49 6.87 -0.84
CA GLY A 104 18.69 6.66 -0.02
C GLY A 104 18.40 5.92 1.28
N PHE A 105 19.46 5.60 2.03
CA PHE A 105 19.38 4.88 3.29
C PHE A 105 20.10 5.62 4.42
N HIS A 106 19.76 5.27 5.65
CA HIS A 106 20.47 5.66 6.86
C HIS A 106 20.34 4.53 7.90
N GLY A 107 21.08 4.61 8.99
CA GLY A 107 20.95 3.62 10.07
C GLY A 107 22.16 3.59 10.99
N SER A 108 22.45 2.41 11.53
CA SER A 108 23.63 2.19 12.35
C SER A 108 24.30 0.85 12.06
N ALA A 109 25.64 0.83 12.12
CA ALA A 109 26.45 -0.35 11.85
C ALA A 109 27.75 -0.35 12.67
N GLU A 110 28.30 -1.52 12.92
CA GLU A 110 29.65 -1.71 13.47
C GLU A 110 30.35 -2.82 12.69
N ALA A 111 30.60 -3.99 13.28
CA ALA A 111 31.00 -5.19 12.55
C ALA A 111 29.87 -5.73 11.66
N ASN A 112 28.61 -5.53 12.09
CA ASN A 112 27.38 -5.92 11.40
C ASN A 112 26.41 -4.74 11.33
N LEU A 113 25.44 -4.81 10.42
CA LEU A 113 24.34 -3.85 10.32
C LEU A 113 23.40 -4.02 11.53
N LYS A 114 23.13 -2.93 12.26
CA LYS A 114 22.28 -2.93 13.47
C LYS A 114 20.89 -2.39 13.19
N SER A 115 20.80 -1.27 12.48
CA SER A 115 19.53 -0.68 12.08
C SER A 115 19.57 -0.15 10.65
N LEU A 116 18.42 -0.13 10.00
CA LEU A 116 18.23 0.39 8.65
C LEU A 116 16.95 1.23 8.59
N GLY A 117 17.07 2.43 8.05
CA GLY A 117 15.98 3.33 7.68
C GLY A 117 16.18 3.84 6.26
N ALA A 118 15.17 4.49 5.69
CA ALA A 118 15.16 4.87 4.28
C ALA A 118 14.58 6.26 4.03
N TYR A 119 15.04 6.89 2.96
CA TYR A 119 14.50 8.13 2.40
C TYR A 119 13.57 7.83 1.23
N PHE A 120 12.38 8.43 1.28
CA PHE A 120 11.32 8.21 0.31
C PHE A 120 11.00 9.50 -0.45
N THR A 121 11.01 9.45 -1.77
CA THR A 121 10.65 10.58 -2.64
C THR A 121 9.44 10.24 -3.49
N PRO A 122 8.41 11.10 -3.57
CA PRO A 122 7.25 10.88 -4.44
C PRO A 122 7.62 10.63 -5.89
N LEU A 123 6.90 9.73 -6.55
CA LEU A 123 7.06 9.51 -7.99
C LEU A 123 6.61 10.75 -8.76
N ALA A 124 7.58 11.43 -9.39
CA ALA A 124 7.30 12.52 -10.31
C ALA A 124 6.34 12.05 -11.43
N PRO A 125 5.31 12.84 -11.79
CA PRO A 125 4.43 12.52 -12.91
C PRO A 125 5.21 12.36 -14.22
N ILE A 126 4.91 11.29 -14.95
CA ILE A 126 5.44 11.02 -16.31
C ILE A 126 4.37 11.45 -17.31
N LYS A 127 4.79 12.24 -18.32
CA LYS A 127 4.01 12.45 -19.54
C LYS A 127 4.46 11.44 -20.59
N LEU A 128 3.52 10.68 -21.16
CA LEU A 128 3.78 9.81 -22.31
C LEU A 128 3.47 10.55 -23.62
N GLU A 129 4.35 10.39 -24.60
CA GLU A 129 4.29 11.10 -25.88
C GLU A 129 3.02 10.82 -26.69
N TYR A 130 2.58 11.82 -27.46
CA TYR A 130 1.31 11.77 -28.18
C TYR A 130 1.26 10.63 -29.22
N GLN A 131 0.17 9.86 -29.21
CA GLN A 131 -0.15 8.85 -30.21
C GLN A 131 -1.16 9.42 -31.19
N GLY A 132 -0.71 9.64 -32.44
CA GLY A 132 -1.53 10.20 -33.52
C GLY A 132 -0.85 11.37 -34.23
N SER A 133 -1.61 12.20 -34.94
CA SER A 133 -1.06 13.38 -35.63
C SER A 133 -1.13 14.66 -34.80
N THR A 134 0.01 15.36 -34.71
CA THR A 134 0.11 16.67 -34.06
C THR A 134 -0.06 17.84 -35.03
N THR A 135 -0.31 17.59 -36.32
CA THR A 135 -0.35 18.63 -37.37
C THR A 135 -1.76 18.99 -37.86
N GLY A 136 -2.78 18.16 -37.58
CA GLY A 136 -4.16 18.39 -38.04
C GLY A 136 -5.07 19.15 -37.07
N GLY A 137 -4.70 19.25 -35.78
CA GLY A 137 -5.49 19.94 -34.75
C GLY A 137 -4.64 20.77 -33.79
N ARG A 138 -5.27 21.69 -33.05
CA ARG A 138 -4.59 22.45 -31.99
C ARG A 138 -4.32 21.53 -30.80
N PRO A 139 -3.07 21.41 -30.31
CA PRO A 139 -2.77 20.62 -29.13
C PRO A 139 -3.26 21.35 -27.86
N TRP A 140 -3.84 20.59 -26.94
CA TRP A 140 -4.19 21.03 -25.60
C TRP A 140 -3.77 19.99 -24.56
N ASP A 141 -3.57 20.43 -23.32
CA ASP A 141 -3.18 19.58 -22.19
C ASP A 141 -3.88 20.11 -20.94
N HIS A 142 -4.76 19.30 -20.33
CA HIS A 142 -5.43 19.69 -19.09
C HIS A 142 -4.52 19.57 -17.86
N GLY A 143 -3.30 19.05 -18.02
CA GLY A 143 -2.32 18.91 -16.97
C GLY A 143 -2.54 17.69 -16.08
N ILE A 144 -2.02 17.78 -14.86
CA ILE A 144 -1.92 16.67 -13.90
C ILE A 144 -2.89 16.94 -12.74
N TYR A 145 -3.79 15.99 -12.49
CA TYR A 145 -4.75 16.01 -11.38
C TYR A 145 -4.39 14.95 -10.33
N THR A 146 -5.21 14.78 -9.29
CA THR A 146 -5.01 13.73 -8.28
C THR A 146 -5.42 12.33 -8.75
N GLY A 147 -6.05 12.21 -9.93
CA GLY A 147 -6.52 10.96 -10.51
C GLY A 147 -7.80 11.11 -11.33
N VAL A 148 -7.98 10.22 -12.31
CA VAL A 148 -9.14 10.20 -13.20
C VAL A 148 -10.32 9.46 -12.55
N ARG A 149 -11.45 10.13 -12.37
CA ARG A 149 -12.70 9.56 -11.80
C ARG A 149 -13.76 9.19 -12.84
N LYS A 150 -13.76 9.93 -13.96
CA LYS A 150 -14.70 9.77 -15.07
C LYS A 150 -13.96 10.05 -16.37
N VAL A 151 -14.21 9.25 -17.39
CA VAL A 151 -13.79 9.53 -18.76
C VAL A 151 -15.04 9.65 -19.62
N TYR A 152 -15.12 10.71 -20.42
CA TYR A 152 -16.13 10.87 -21.46
C TYR A 152 -15.47 10.63 -22.81
N VAL A 153 -16.11 9.84 -23.67
CA VAL A 153 -15.65 9.60 -25.05
C VAL A 153 -16.81 9.83 -26.00
N ASP A 154 -16.65 10.82 -26.88
CA ASP A 154 -17.60 11.18 -27.93
C ASP A 154 -17.12 10.60 -29.27
N TYR A 155 -18.01 9.93 -30.00
CA TYR A 155 -17.75 9.45 -31.35
C TYR A 155 -19.03 9.42 -32.21
N ASP A 156 -18.88 9.53 -33.53
CA ASP A 156 -19.96 9.44 -34.50
C ASP A 156 -20.21 7.98 -34.93
N LYS A 157 -21.25 7.73 -35.74
CA LYS A 157 -21.63 6.35 -36.14
C LYS A 157 -20.86 5.75 -37.33
N ASN A 158 -19.97 6.50 -37.98
CA ASN A 158 -19.19 6.04 -39.13
C ASN A 158 -17.66 6.24 -38.98
N GLY A 159 -17.20 6.86 -37.90
CA GLY A 159 -15.78 7.13 -37.64
C GLY A 159 -15.26 8.41 -38.30
N GLU A 160 -16.12 9.39 -38.59
CA GLU A 160 -15.70 10.79 -38.74
C GLU A 160 -15.97 11.55 -37.43
N VAL A 161 -14.94 11.60 -36.57
CA VAL A 161 -15.04 12.12 -35.20
C VAL A 161 -15.57 13.56 -35.16
N GLU A 162 -16.77 13.74 -34.60
CA GLU A 162 -17.29 15.03 -34.15
C GLU A 162 -17.98 14.89 -32.78
N THR A 163 -17.43 15.48 -31.72
CA THR A 163 -18.07 16.60 -30.97
C THR A 163 -17.03 17.36 -30.12
N ARG A 164 -17.43 18.40 -29.38
CA ARG A 164 -16.61 19.52 -28.86
C ARG A 164 -16.98 19.75 -27.38
N GLN A 165 -16.15 20.22 -26.45
CA GLN A 165 -15.00 21.15 -26.42
C GLN A 165 -14.11 20.76 -25.19
N ASP A 166 -12.81 21.06 -24.98
CA ASP A 166 -11.84 22.07 -25.48
C ASP A 166 -10.81 21.54 -26.51
N GLY A 167 -11.25 20.67 -27.41
CA GLY A 167 -10.63 20.48 -28.74
C GLY A 167 -11.44 21.16 -29.84
N ASP A 168 -11.71 22.47 -29.72
CA ASP A 168 -12.87 23.10 -30.37
C ASP A 168 -12.81 23.24 -31.92
N MET A 169 -14.00 23.22 -32.53
CA MET A 169 -14.28 23.73 -33.88
C MET A 169 -15.53 24.60 -33.87
N LEU A 170 -15.39 25.89 -34.21
CA LEU A 170 -16.52 26.82 -34.29
C LEU A 170 -17.22 26.69 -35.66
N GLY A 171 -18.45 26.15 -35.68
CA GLY A 171 -19.26 25.99 -36.89
C GLY A 171 -20.67 25.46 -36.62
N GLU A 172 -21.65 25.88 -37.43
CA GLU A 172 -23.09 25.78 -37.15
C GLU A 172 -23.71 24.39 -37.40
N ASN A 173 -23.05 23.50 -38.14
CA ASN A 173 -23.54 22.14 -38.36
C ASN A 173 -23.13 21.23 -37.19
N ARG A 174 -24.13 20.66 -36.51
CA ARG A 174 -23.96 19.66 -35.44
C ARG A 174 -24.49 18.31 -35.93
N VAL A 175 -23.66 17.28 -35.87
CA VAL A 175 -24.13 15.90 -35.62
C VAL A 175 -23.94 15.61 -34.13
N LEU A 176 -24.95 15.10 -33.44
CA LEU A 176 -24.79 14.61 -32.08
C LEU A 176 -24.08 13.25 -32.13
N GLY A 177 -22.80 13.23 -31.76
CA GLY A 177 -22.07 12.02 -31.44
C GLY A 177 -22.68 11.31 -30.22
N GLN A 178 -22.36 10.03 -30.05
CA GLN A 178 -22.78 9.29 -28.86
C GLN A 178 -21.75 9.48 -27.74
N GLN A 179 -22.09 10.34 -26.77
CA GLN A 179 -21.31 10.48 -25.54
C GLN A 179 -21.42 9.20 -24.70
N ASN A 180 -20.28 8.59 -24.41
CA ASN A 180 -20.18 7.44 -23.53
C ASN A 180 -19.36 7.79 -22.28
N GLU A 181 -19.78 7.25 -21.13
CA GLU A 181 -19.15 7.50 -19.83
C GLU A 181 -18.48 6.23 -19.30
N PHE A 182 -17.24 6.36 -18.83
CA PHE A 182 -16.56 5.36 -18.01
C PHE A 182 -16.31 5.93 -16.60
N VAL A 183 -17.11 5.48 -15.64
CA VAL A 183 -16.96 5.84 -14.22
C VAL A 183 -15.98 4.89 -13.53
N VAL A 184 -15.10 5.45 -12.71
CA VAL A 184 -14.06 4.75 -11.94
C VAL A 184 -14.34 4.97 -10.45
N ASP A 185 -14.25 3.90 -9.65
CA ASP A 185 -14.47 3.89 -8.20
C ASP A 185 -13.28 4.51 -7.43
N TYR A 186 -12.95 5.76 -7.76
CA TYR A 186 -11.80 6.47 -7.20
C TYR A 186 -12.04 6.84 -5.73
N PRO A 187 -11.07 6.61 -4.82
CA PRO A 187 -9.68 6.19 -5.08
C PRO A 187 -9.41 4.67 -4.98
N TYR A 188 -10.41 3.85 -4.64
CA TYR A 188 -10.27 2.40 -4.47
C TYR A 188 -10.01 1.66 -5.79
N GLU A 189 -10.34 2.29 -6.91
CA GLU A 189 -10.04 1.91 -8.27
C GLU A 189 -9.43 3.10 -9.02
N TYR A 190 -8.49 2.84 -9.92
CA TYR A 190 -7.88 3.85 -10.77
C TYR A 190 -7.50 3.24 -12.13
N VAL A 191 -7.41 4.06 -13.17
CA VAL A 191 -6.99 3.61 -14.51
C VAL A 191 -5.48 3.36 -14.53
N THR A 192 -5.09 2.18 -14.99
CA THR A 192 -3.70 1.69 -15.05
C THR A 192 -3.14 1.68 -16.47
N SER A 193 -3.99 1.54 -17.49
CA SER A 193 -3.60 1.74 -18.88
C SER A 193 -4.74 2.18 -19.79
N ILE A 194 -4.37 2.80 -20.91
CA ILE A 194 -5.25 3.11 -22.04
C ILE A 194 -4.76 2.30 -23.23
N GLU A 195 -5.60 1.43 -23.77
CA GLU A 195 -5.36 0.77 -25.05
C GLU A 195 -6.09 1.56 -26.14
N GLY A 196 -5.43 1.80 -27.27
CA GLY A 196 -6.01 2.57 -28.35
C GLY A 196 -5.71 1.99 -29.72
N THR A 197 -6.51 2.40 -30.69
CA THR A 197 -6.23 2.14 -32.11
C THR A 197 -6.24 3.42 -32.92
N GLY A 198 -5.57 3.37 -34.07
CA GLY A 198 -5.46 4.48 -35.00
C GLY A 198 -5.28 4.03 -36.44
N ASP A 199 -5.14 4.99 -37.35
CA ASP A 199 -4.88 4.74 -38.76
C ASP A 199 -3.39 4.41 -39.01
N ILE A 200 -3.08 3.73 -40.13
CA ILE A 200 -1.69 3.37 -40.52
C ILE A 200 -0.90 4.57 -41.13
N GLY A 201 -1.59 5.66 -41.48
CA GLY A 201 -0.99 6.81 -42.17
C GLY A 201 0.07 7.58 -41.36
N SER A 202 0.90 8.35 -42.06
CA SER A 202 1.77 9.37 -41.47
C SER A 202 1.31 10.78 -41.92
N GLY A 203 1.53 11.79 -41.07
CA GLY A 203 1.00 13.13 -41.29
C GLY A 203 -0.45 13.29 -40.82
N SER A 204 -1.23 14.17 -41.46
CA SER A 204 -2.57 14.62 -41.01
C SER A 204 -3.70 13.59 -41.17
N SER A 205 -3.38 12.31 -41.37
CA SER A 205 -4.32 11.19 -41.48
C SER A 205 -4.15 10.13 -40.38
N ASN A 206 -3.18 10.28 -39.47
CA ASN A 206 -2.96 9.36 -38.35
C ASN A 206 -3.91 9.70 -37.20
N ARG A 207 -5.19 9.31 -37.29
CA ARG A 207 -6.19 9.60 -36.25
C ARG A 207 -6.20 8.52 -35.17
N VAL A 208 -6.62 8.91 -33.96
CA VAL A 208 -7.11 7.95 -32.95
C VAL A 208 -8.53 7.52 -33.37
N ARG A 209 -8.74 6.20 -33.43
CA ARG A 209 -9.95 5.55 -33.96
C ARG A 209 -10.78 4.89 -32.85
N SER A 210 -10.13 4.32 -31.84
CA SER A 210 -10.79 3.76 -30.66
C SER A 210 -9.95 3.85 -29.39
N LEU A 211 -10.60 3.78 -28.22
CA LEU A 211 -9.96 3.71 -26.90
C LEU A 211 -10.67 2.70 -25.99
N SER A 212 -9.92 2.01 -25.13
CA SER A 212 -10.41 1.25 -23.97
C SER A 212 -9.48 1.44 -22.77
N PHE A 213 -10.02 1.32 -21.57
CA PHE A 213 -9.32 1.62 -20.31
C PHE A 213 -9.25 0.36 -19.45
N LYS A 214 -8.08 0.09 -18.87
CA LYS A 214 -7.89 -0.93 -17.82
C LYS A 214 -7.68 -0.27 -16.47
N THR A 215 -8.07 -0.96 -15.41
CA THR A 215 -8.04 -0.43 -14.04
C THR A 215 -7.24 -1.31 -13.08
N SER A 216 -6.98 -0.80 -11.88
CA SER A 216 -6.35 -1.53 -10.78
C SER A 216 -7.17 -2.70 -10.20
N LYS A 217 -8.45 -2.83 -10.56
CA LYS A 217 -9.32 -3.96 -10.21
C LYS A 217 -9.48 -4.97 -11.36
N ASP A 218 -8.55 -4.97 -12.32
CA ASP A 218 -8.58 -5.72 -13.59
C ASP A 218 -9.84 -5.48 -14.47
N ARG A 219 -10.71 -4.55 -14.10
CA ARG A 219 -11.87 -4.14 -14.89
C ARG A 219 -11.39 -3.41 -16.14
N THR A 220 -11.85 -3.88 -17.29
CA THR A 220 -11.63 -3.27 -18.61
C THR A 220 -12.93 -2.61 -19.09
N SER A 221 -12.84 -1.39 -19.64
CA SER A 221 -14.00 -0.72 -20.25
C SER A 221 -14.40 -1.38 -21.58
N PRO A 222 -15.62 -1.13 -22.09
CA PRO A 222 -15.89 -1.28 -23.52
C PRO A 222 -14.86 -0.52 -24.37
N THR A 223 -14.64 -0.98 -25.60
CA THR A 223 -13.94 -0.18 -26.63
C THR A 223 -14.90 0.89 -27.16
N TYR A 224 -14.52 2.15 -27.00
CA TYR A 224 -15.24 3.31 -27.54
C TYR A 224 -14.63 3.68 -28.90
N GLY A 225 -15.48 4.00 -29.89
CA GLY A 225 -15.05 4.23 -31.27
C GLY A 225 -14.86 2.96 -32.11
N HIS A 226 -14.43 3.13 -33.36
CA HIS A 226 -14.24 2.02 -34.31
C HIS A 226 -12.79 1.55 -34.33
N LYS A 227 -12.56 0.24 -34.29
CA LYS A 227 -11.19 -0.31 -34.27
C LYS A 227 -10.43 0.04 -35.56
N GLY A 228 -9.39 0.87 -35.44
CA GLY A 228 -8.41 1.15 -36.47
C GLY A 228 -7.38 0.01 -36.62
N GLU A 229 -6.51 0.15 -37.61
CA GLU A 229 -5.53 -0.88 -38.00
C GLU A 229 -4.25 -0.84 -37.16
N ARG A 230 -3.79 0.35 -36.76
CA ARG A 230 -2.64 0.54 -35.85
C ARG A 230 -3.11 0.39 -34.40
N THR A 231 -2.34 -0.27 -33.55
CA THR A 231 -2.57 -0.32 -32.10
C THR A 231 -1.52 0.50 -31.35
N PHE A 232 -1.90 1.04 -30.19
CA PHE A 232 -0.98 1.65 -29.22
C PHE A 232 -1.47 1.41 -27.79
N VAL A 233 -0.56 1.49 -26.81
CA VAL A 233 -0.89 1.36 -25.39
C VAL A 233 -0.16 2.45 -24.61
N PHE A 234 -0.89 3.14 -23.74
CA PHE A 234 -0.35 3.97 -22.69
C PHE A 234 -0.43 3.22 -21.37
N GLU A 235 0.70 2.76 -20.87
CA GLU A 235 0.81 2.14 -19.54
C GLU A 235 2.07 2.62 -18.83
N SER A 236 2.04 2.62 -17.51
CA SER A 236 3.21 2.91 -16.69
C SER A 236 3.10 2.11 -15.38
N ARG A 237 4.00 1.14 -15.19
CA ARG A 237 3.84 0.11 -14.14
C ARG A 237 3.91 0.72 -12.75
N GLY A 238 2.92 0.38 -11.91
CA GLY A 238 2.79 0.90 -10.56
C GLY A 238 2.34 2.37 -10.48
N ARG A 239 1.79 2.93 -11.55
CA ARG A 239 1.30 4.32 -11.62
C ARG A 239 -0.17 4.36 -12.08
N ALA A 240 -0.86 5.44 -11.73
CA ALA A 240 -2.23 5.72 -12.12
C ALA A 240 -2.31 6.83 -13.18
N LEU A 241 -3.29 6.74 -14.08
CA LEU A 241 -3.64 7.83 -14.98
C LEU A 241 -4.18 9.02 -14.17
N VAL A 242 -3.52 10.17 -14.31
CA VAL A 242 -3.81 11.41 -13.58
C VAL A 242 -4.20 12.57 -14.48
N GLY A 243 -4.14 12.40 -15.80
CA GLY A 243 -4.53 13.42 -16.76
C GLY A 243 -4.20 13.01 -18.19
N GLY A 244 -4.46 13.91 -19.12
CA GLY A 244 -4.13 13.73 -20.53
C GLY A 244 -4.30 15.01 -21.32
N GLY A 245 -3.77 14.99 -22.54
CA GLY A 245 -3.90 16.05 -23.53
C GLY A 245 -4.20 15.47 -24.91
N PHE A 246 -4.77 16.27 -25.80
CA PHE A 246 -5.18 15.82 -27.13
C PHE A 246 -4.85 16.85 -28.21
N ALA A 247 -4.87 16.38 -29.45
CA ALA A 247 -5.25 17.14 -30.64
C ALA A 247 -6.37 16.35 -31.38
N ILE A 248 -6.98 16.91 -32.42
CA ILE A 248 -8.05 16.25 -33.21
C ILE A 248 -7.68 14.81 -33.63
N ASP A 249 -6.40 14.60 -33.95
CA ASP A 249 -5.91 13.32 -34.44
C ASP A 249 -4.99 12.59 -33.43
N ALA A 250 -4.79 13.09 -32.19
CA ALA A 250 -3.82 12.52 -31.25
C ALA A 250 -4.23 12.57 -29.77
N ILE A 251 -3.77 11.60 -28.99
CA ILE A 251 -3.96 11.53 -27.52
C ILE A 251 -2.62 11.33 -26.81
N GLY A 252 -2.43 11.97 -25.65
CA GLY A 252 -1.31 11.78 -24.73
C GLY A 252 -1.82 11.63 -23.29
N ALA A 253 -1.02 10.99 -22.43
CA ALA A 253 -1.44 10.57 -21.09
C ALA A 253 -0.40 10.94 -20.02
N HIS A 254 -0.88 11.36 -18.84
CA HIS A 254 -0.06 11.63 -17.66
C HIS A 254 -0.25 10.54 -16.61
N PHE A 255 0.85 9.98 -16.11
CA PHE A 255 0.87 8.92 -15.10
C PHE A 255 1.67 9.34 -13.86
N ALA A 256 1.09 9.22 -12.66
CA ALA A 256 1.76 9.53 -11.40
C ALA A 256 1.54 8.42 -10.37
N ALA A 257 2.01 8.63 -9.13
CA ALA A 257 1.76 7.72 -8.02
C ALA A 257 0.27 7.31 -7.93
N PRO A 258 -0.04 6.04 -7.64
CA PRO A 258 -1.41 5.60 -7.38
C PRO A 258 -2.06 6.43 -6.27
N PRO A 259 -3.38 6.66 -6.33
CA PRO A 259 -4.08 7.31 -5.23
C PRO A 259 -3.98 6.43 -3.98
N ILE A 260 -3.55 7.00 -2.87
CA ILE A 260 -3.67 6.37 -1.56
C ILE A 260 -5.15 6.48 -1.15
N PRO A 261 -5.88 5.37 -0.95
CA PRO A 261 -7.25 5.46 -0.47
C PRO A 261 -7.25 6.13 0.92
N PRO A 262 -8.23 7.01 1.23
CA PRO A 262 -8.38 7.48 2.59
C PRO A 262 -8.60 6.25 3.48
N PRO A 263 -7.99 6.21 4.69
CA PRO A 263 -8.32 5.16 5.64
C PRO A 263 -9.84 5.16 5.82
N PRO A 264 -10.50 3.98 5.87
CA PRO A 264 -11.94 3.92 6.05
C PRO A 264 -12.30 4.70 7.32
N PRO A 265 -13.45 5.41 7.36
CA PRO A 265 -13.81 6.20 8.53
C PRO A 265 -13.91 5.29 9.75
N THR A 266 -12.94 5.42 10.66
CA THR A 266 -12.81 4.60 11.85
C THR A 266 -13.45 5.24 13.05
N GLU A 267 -14.16 4.43 13.82
CA GLU A 267 -14.70 4.80 15.13
C GLU A 267 -13.91 4.06 16.21
N LYS A 268 -13.49 4.77 17.25
CA LYS A 268 -12.81 4.17 18.41
C LYS A 268 -13.83 3.83 19.48
N LEU A 269 -13.94 2.54 19.79
CA LEU A 269 -14.70 2.02 20.92
C LEU A 269 -13.70 1.72 22.05
N GLN A 270 -13.86 2.37 23.20
CA GLN A 270 -12.98 2.21 24.35
C GLN A 270 -13.59 1.22 25.34
N GLY A 271 -12.84 0.20 25.73
CA GLY A 271 -13.26 -0.74 26.77
C GLY A 271 -13.12 -0.16 28.17
N PRO A 272 -13.85 -0.71 29.15
CA PRO A 272 -13.60 -0.41 30.56
C PRO A 272 -12.17 -0.83 30.94
N GLY A 273 -11.56 -0.10 31.86
CA GLY A 273 -10.18 -0.32 32.26
C GLY A 273 -9.71 0.66 33.33
N GLY A 274 -8.50 0.46 33.82
CA GLY A 274 -7.87 1.34 34.80
C GLY A 274 -7.23 2.58 34.17
N ASP A 275 -7.14 3.67 34.94
CA ASP A 275 -6.49 4.91 34.47
C ASP A 275 -4.95 4.84 34.38
N ARG A 276 -4.36 3.71 34.81
CA ARG A 276 -2.91 3.47 34.83
C ARG A 276 -2.39 2.95 33.49
N GLY A 277 -1.07 2.96 33.34
CA GLY A 277 -0.38 2.52 32.13
C GLY A 277 -0.13 3.65 31.14
N GLU A 278 0.89 3.49 30.31
CA GLU A 278 1.13 4.36 29.17
C GLU A 278 0.08 4.08 28.09
N SER A 279 -0.39 5.14 27.43
CA SER A 279 -1.43 5.01 26.39
C SER A 279 -0.81 4.63 25.05
N TRP A 280 -1.40 3.65 24.37
CA TRP A 280 -0.95 3.15 23.08
C TRP A 280 -2.10 3.04 22.07
N ASP A 281 -1.77 3.11 20.79
CA ASP A 281 -2.70 3.08 19.67
C ASP A 281 -1.96 2.60 18.42
N ASP A 282 -2.26 1.39 17.95
CA ASP A 282 -1.66 0.88 16.71
C ASP A 282 -2.22 1.63 15.47
N GLY A 283 -3.33 2.36 15.64
CA GLY A 283 -4.00 3.11 14.59
C GLY A 283 -5.05 2.28 13.84
N ALA A 284 -5.08 2.43 12.52
CA ALA A 284 -6.07 1.79 11.65
C ALA A 284 -5.42 1.13 10.42
N PHE A 285 -5.94 -0.07 10.13
CA PHE A 285 -5.48 -1.00 9.11
C PHE A 285 -6.67 -1.47 8.25
N ASP A 286 -6.44 -2.41 7.32
CA ASP A 286 -7.52 -2.98 6.51
C ASP A 286 -8.18 -4.18 7.20
N GLY A 287 -7.48 -4.84 8.13
CA GLY A 287 -8.03 -5.90 8.97
C GLY A 287 -7.01 -6.48 9.93
N VAL A 288 -7.46 -7.41 10.78
CA VAL A 288 -6.63 -8.17 11.72
C VAL A 288 -6.45 -9.59 11.17
N ARG A 289 -5.20 -10.04 11.09
CA ARG A 289 -4.80 -11.38 10.61
C ARG A 289 -4.54 -12.35 11.77
N LYS A 290 -3.92 -11.87 12.85
CA LYS A 290 -3.55 -12.71 14.01
C LYS A 290 -3.49 -11.89 15.30
N ILE A 291 -3.81 -12.54 16.41
CA ILE A 291 -3.75 -12.00 17.77
C ILE A 291 -2.80 -12.88 18.60
N TYR A 292 -2.01 -12.26 19.46
CA TYR A 292 -1.20 -12.90 20.49
C TYR A 292 -1.63 -12.37 21.86
N VAL A 293 -1.99 -13.26 22.79
CA VAL A 293 -2.42 -12.90 24.16
C VAL A 293 -1.46 -13.55 25.15
N GLY A 294 -0.75 -12.72 25.91
CA GLY A 294 0.23 -13.15 26.91
C GLY A 294 -0.41 -13.18 28.29
N GLN A 295 -0.60 -14.37 28.86
CA GLN A 295 -1.09 -14.51 30.23
C GLN A 295 -0.01 -14.17 31.27
N GLY A 296 -0.44 -13.85 32.48
CA GLY A 296 0.37 -13.66 33.69
C GLY A 296 -0.39 -14.10 34.93
N GLU A 297 0.24 -14.00 36.11
CA GLU A 297 -0.34 -14.45 37.40
C GLU A 297 -1.72 -13.86 37.68
N ASN A 298 -1.91 -12.63 37.23
CA ASN A 298 -3.12 -11.85 37.31
C ASN A 298 -3.57 -11.49 35.87
N GLY A 299 -3.94 -12.49 35.07
CA GLY A 299 -4.65 -12.25 33.80
C GLY A 299 -3.80 -11.92 32.57
N ILE A 300 -4.21 -10.91 31.80
CA ILE A 300 -3.55 -10.54 30.54
C ILE A 300 -2.43 -9.56 30.83
N ALA A 301 -1.19 -10.03 30.67
CA ALA A 301 0.03 -9.26 30.89
C ALA A 301 0.49 -8.51 29.63
N SER A 302 0.30 -9.10 28.45
CA SER A 302 0.62 -8.45 27.18
C SER A 302 -0.31 -8.85 26.04
N VAL A 303 -0.40 -7.99 25.02
CA VAL A 303 -1.03 -8.30 23.73
C VAL A 303 -0.14 -7.83 22.57
N LYS A 304 -0.22 -8.55 21.46
CA LYS A 304 0.44 -8.18 20.19
C LYS A 304 -0.45 -8.60 19.03
N PHE A 305 -0.46 -7.80 17.97
CA PHE A 305 -1.37 -8.01 16.84
C PHE A 305 -0.61 -8.11 15.52
N VAL A 306 -1.22 -8.78 14.54
CA VAL A 306 -0.80 -8.78 13.15
C VAL A 306 -1.95 -8.27 12.31
N TYR A 307 -1.69 -7.22 11.55
CA TYR A 307 -2.66 -6.53 10.72
C TYR A 307 -2.41 -6.77 9.24
N ASP A 308 -3.41 -6.45 8.43
CA ASP A 308 -3.27 -6.28 6.99
C ASP A 308 -3.33 -4.79 6.60
N LYS A 309 -2.44 -4.34 5.72
CA LYS A 309 -2.50 -3.00 5.12
C LYS A 309 -2.06 -3.06 3.67
N ASN A 310 -2.95 -2.71 2.75
CA ASN A 310 -2.80 -2.86 1.30
C ASN A 310 -2.36 -4.29 0.89
N ASN A 311 -3.03 -5.33 1.44
CA ASN A 311 -2.69 -6.75 1.29
C ASN A 311 -1.29 -7.16 1.84
N ARG A 312 -0.61 -6.29 2.62
CA ARG A 312 0.69 -6.58 3.25
C ARG A 312 0.52 -6.83 4.75
N LEU A 313 1.26 -7.81 5.27
CA LEU A 313 1.31 -8.14 6.68
C LEU A 313 2.06 -7.04 7.46
N VAL A 314 1.42 -6.46 8.46
CA VAL A 314 2.02 -5.46 9.37
C VAL A 314 2.04 -6.03 10.79
N LEU A 315 3.21 -6.08 11.41
CA LEU A 315 3.34 -6.47 12.82
C LEU A 315 3.07 -5.24 13.71
N GLY A 316 2.12 -5.37 14.63
CA GLY A 316 1.92 -4.41 15.72
C GLY A 316 3.05 -4.50 16.76
N GLU A 317 3.19 -3.45 17.55
CA GLU A 317 4.11 -3.45 18.68
C GLU A 317 3.56 -4.34 19.82
N GLU A 318 4.43 -4.73 20.77
CA GLU A 318 4.02 -5.48 21.95
C GLU A 318 3.57 -4.50 23.04
N HIS A 319 2.34 -4.67 23.52
CA HIS A 319 1.75 -3.81 24.54
C HIS A 319 1.65 -4.56 25.86
N GLY A 320 2.36 -4.09 26.88
CA GLY A 320 2.55 -4.79 28.15
C GLY A 320 3.91 -5.51 28.21
N LYS A 321 4.00 -6.59 28.97
CA LYS A 321 5.23 -7.39 29.08
C LYS A 321 4.94 -8.89 29.10
N GLN A 322 5.47 -9.62 28.11
CA GLN A 322 5.41 -11.08 28.07
C GLN A 322 5.91 -11.71 29.38
N THR A 323 5.18 -12.73 29.87
CA THR A 323 5.60 -13.54 31.04
C THR A 323 6.21 -14.88 30.60
N LEU A 324 6.68 -15.66 31.57
CA LEU A 324 7.20 -17.01 31.34
C LEU A 324 6.16 -18.01 30.78
N LEU A 325 4.87 -17.65 30.76
CA LEU A 325 3.80 -18.47 30.19
C LEU A 325 3.73 -18.41 28.66
N GLY A 326 4.41 -17.45 28.02
CA GLY A 326 4.42 -17.30 26.56
C GLY A 326 3.17 -16.59 26.02
N TYR A 327 2.82 -16.91 24.77
CA TYR A 327 1.66 -16.35 24.07
C TYR A 327 0.68 -17.46 23.65
N GLU A 328 -0.61 -17.21 23.83
CA GLU A 328 -1.65 -17.90 23.09
C GLU A 328 -1.92 -17.17 21.78
N GLU A 329 -2.12 -17.93 20.70
CA GLU A 329 -2.25 -17.40 19.34
C GLU A 329 -3.66 -17.63 18.78
N PHE A 330 -4.26 -16.59 18.21
CA PHE A 330 -5.51 -16.68 17.47
C PHE A 330 -5.33 -16.14 16.05
N GLU A 331 -5.22 -17.06 15.08
CA GLU A 331 -5.01 -16.76 13.66
C GLU A 331 -6.32 -16.87 12.88
N LEU A 332 -6.62 -15.85 12.08
CA LEU A 332 -7.84 -15.73 11.29
C LEU A 332 -7.63 -16.23 9.86
N GLU A 333 -8.66 -16.84 9.27
CA GLU A 333 -8.70 -17.22 7.84
C GLU A 333 -8.86 -15.98 6.91
N TYR A 334 -7.99 -14.99 7.06
CA TYR A 334 -8.01 -13.72 6.31
C TYR A 334 -7.86 -13.93 4.79
N PRO A 335 -8.60 -13.20 3.92
CA PRO A 335 -9.57 -12.14 4.23
C PRO A 335 -11.00 -12.64 4.49
N SER A 336 -11.24 -13.95 4.43
CA SER A 336 -12.59 -14.53 4.56
C SER A 336 -13.12 -14.55 6.00
N GLU A 337 -12.22 -14.47 6.98
CA GLU A 337 -12.53 -14.27 8.40
C GLU A 337 -12.02 -12.92 8.89
N TYR A 338 -12.83 -12.24 9.70
CA TYR A 338 -12.53 -10.96 10.33
C TYR A 338 -13.24 -10.84 11.70
N ILE A 339 -12.62 -10.09 12.62
CA ILE A 339 -13.18 -9.83 13.94
C ILE A 339 -14.37 -8.86 13.82
N THR A 340 -15.49 -9.21 14.44
CA THR A 340 -16.70 -8.38 14.52
C THR A 340 -16.89 -7.79 15.91
N THR A 341 -16.51 -8.53 16.95
CA THR A 341 -16.62 -8.15 18.35
C THR A 341 -15.42 -8.68 19.14
N VAL A 342 -14.98 -7.92 20.13
CA VAL A 342 -14.03 -8.36 21.16
C VAL A 342 -14.78 -8.34 22.48
N GLU A 343 -14.72 -9.41 23.24
CA GLU A 343 -15.49 -9.60 24.47
C GLU A 343 -14.51 -9.71 25.64
N GLY A 344 -14.86 -9.24 26.83
CA GLY A 344 -13.90 -9.14 27.91
C GLY A 344 -14.53 -9.11 29.28
N TYR A 345 -13.77 -9.51 30.29
CA TYR A 345 -14.15 -9.43 31.69
C TYR A 345 -13.19 -8.48 32.40
N TYR A 346 -13.74 -7.45 33.05
CA TYR A 346 -12.99 -6.50 33.85
C TYR A 346 -13.46 -6.55 35.31
N ASP A 347 -12.53 -6.83 36.20
CA ASP A 347 -12.61 -6.63 37.65
C ASP A 347 -11.15 -6.54 38.16
N LYS A 348 -10.92 -6.67 39.47
CA LYS A 348 -9.57 -6.89 40.02
C LYS A 348 -8.98 -8.28 39.68
N VAL A 349 -9.73 -9.13 38.95
CA VAL A 349 -9.32 -10.43 38.39
C VAL A 349 -9.87 -10.52 36.94
N PHE A 350 -9.36 -11.43 36.09
CA PHE A 350 -9.17 -11.18 34.65
C PHE A 350 -9.58 -12.30 33.66
N GLY A 351 -10.18 -11.94 32.52
CA GLY A 351 -10.26 -12.79 31.29
C GLY A 351 -10.77 -12.04 30.04
N SER A 352 -10.57 -12.57 28.82
CA SER A 352 -11.18 -12.03 27.58
C SER A 352 -11.49 -13.05 26.49
N GLU A 353 -12.56 -12.83 25.73
CA GLU A 353 -13.03 -13.63 24.59
C GLU A 353 -12.99 -12.81 23.28
N SER A 354 -13.16 -13.42 22.11
CA SER A 354 -13.23 -12.67 20.84
C SER A 354 -14.08 -13.39 19.80
N SER A 355 -14.92 -12.65 19.08
CA SER A 355 -15.91 -13.22 18.16
C SER A 355 -15.69 -12.70 16.73
N THR A 356 -15.53 -13.64 15.81
CA THR A 356 -15.36 -13.38 14.37
C THR A 356 -16.67 -13.61 13.62
N ASN A 357 -16.70 -13.23 12.35
CA ASN A 357 -17.80 -13.57 11.44
C ASN A 357 -18.00 -15.07 11.18
N LYS A 358 -17.15 -15.96 11.74
CA LYS A 358 -17.23 -17.42 11.59
C LYS A 358 -17.30 -18.21 12.91
N ARG A 359 -16.63 -17.75 13.97
CA ARG A 359 -16.44 -18.49 15.23
C ARG A 359 -16.13 -17.55 16.40
N THR A 360 -16.34 -18.03 17.61
CA THR A 360 -15.80 -17.41 18.84
C THR A 360 -14.49 -18.10 19.19
N SER A 361 -13.48 -17.34 19.64
CA SER A 361 -12.27 -17.89 20.25
C SER A 361 -12.59 -18.54 21.60
N PRO A 362 -11.72 -19.40 22.14
CA PRO A 362 -11.75 -19.71 23.56
C PRO A 362 -11.58 -18.44 24.42
N PRO A 363 -12.04 -18.45 25.68
CA PRO A 363 -11.65 -17.44 26.67
C PRO A 363 -10.16 -17.54 27.00
N PHE A 364 -9.49 -16.40 26.95
CA PHE A 364 -8.11 -16.21 27.36
C PHE A 364 -8.10 -15.64 28.79
N GLY A 365 -7.76 -16.45 29.79
CA GLY A 365 -7.72 -16.06 31.21
C GLY A 365 -8.73 -16.81 32.09
N MET A 366 -9.31 -16.13 33.09
CA MET A 366 -10.27 -16.68 34.06
C MET A 366 -11.60 -15.93 34.04
N ASP A 367 -12.72 -16.66 33.99
CA ASP A 367 -14.07 -16.08 33.95
C ASP A 367 -14.49 -15.50 35.32
N ALA A 368 -14.05 -14.28 35.62
CA ALA A 368 -14.45 -13.54 36.81
C ALA A 368 -14.47 -12.02 36.54
N GLY A 369 -15.64 -11.39 36.67
CA GLY A 369 -15.77 -9.93 36.65
C GLY A 369 -17.01 -9.41 35.96
N VAL A 370 -17.01 -8.11 35.63
CA VAL A 370 -18.05 -7.48 34.81
C VAL A 370 -17.68 -7.67 33.34
N SER A 371 -18.59 -8.24 32.54
CA SER A 371 -18.34 -8.41 31.11
C SER A 371 -18.54 -7.11 30.32
N PHE A 372 -17.81 -6.99 29.22
CA PHE A 372 -17.92 -5.90 28.25
C PHE A 372 -17.78 -6.45 26.82
N ILE A 373 -18.37 -5.74 25.87
CA ILE A 373 -18.32 -6.10 24.44
C ILE A 373 -17.93 -4.85 23.66
N LEU A 374 -16.93 -5.00 22.79
CA LEU A 374 -16.40 -3.99 21.89
C LEU A 374 -16.65 -4.40 20.45
N GLY A 375 -17.63 -3.78 19.82
CA GLY A 375 -17.94 -3.95 18.41
C GLY A 375 -19.11 -3.07 18.00
N LYS A 376 -19.38 -2.99 16.70
CA LYS A 376 -20.46 -2.18 16.14
C LYS A 376 -21.10 -2.92 14.98
N GLU A 377 -22.44 -2.94 14.95
CA GLU A 377 -23.19 -3.63 13.90
C GLU A 377 -22.78 -3.13 12.50
N GLY A 378 -22.55 -4.06 11.57
CA GLY A 378 -22.10 -3.75 10.21
C GLY A 378 -20.64 -3.28 10.09
N HIS A 379 -19.83 -3.37 11.14
CA HIS A 379 -18.42 -2.98 11.14
C HIS A 379 -17.51 -4.18 11.49
N LYS A 380 -16.25 -4.12 11.06
CA LYS A 380 -15.16 -5.02 11.45
C LYS A 380 -14.12 -4.27 12.30
N VAL A 381 -13.41 -4.98 13.17
CA VAL A 381 -12.25 -4.41 13.87
C VAL A 381 -11.07 -4.29 12.92
N VAL A 382 -10.40 -3.14 12.97
CA VAL A 382 -9.30 -2.75 12.08
C VAL A 382 -8.08 -2.19 12.83
N GLY A 383 -8.04 -2.29 14.15
CA GLY A 383 -6.97 -1.77 14.98
C GLY A 383 -7.30 -1.87 16.46
N PHE A 384 -6.28 -1.84 17.32
CA PHE A 384 -6.41 -1.83 18.77
C PHE A 384 -5.72 -0.62 19.38
N HIS A 385 -6.22 -0.17 20.52
CA HIS A 385 -5.65 0.90 21.35
C HIS A 385 -5.89 0.57 22.82
N GLY A 386 -5.20 1.24 23.75
CA GLY A 386 -5.36 0.92 25.16
C GLY A 386 -4.36 1.61 26.09
N LYS A 387 -4.17 0.99 27.26
CA LYS A 387 -3.15 1.40 28.25
C LYS A 387 -2.43 0.18 28.81
N SER A 388 -1.10 0.28 28.96
CA SER A 388 -0.28 -0.80 29.55
C SER A 388 0.96 -0.27 30.26
N SER A 389 1.32 -0.82 31.44
CA SER A 389 2.65 -0.72 32.08
C SER A 389 2.67 -1.36 33.49
N PRO A 390 3.35 -2.49 33.72
CA PRO A 390 3.81 -3.50 32.75
C PRO A 390 2.70 -4.48 32.31
N GLU A 391 1.57 -4.56 33.02
CA GLU A 391 0.39 -5.32 32.61
C GLU A 391 -0.52 -4.52 31.66
N LEU A 392 -1.53 -5.16 31.08
CA LEU A 392 -2.58 -4.50 30.30
C LEU A 392 -3.67 -3.95 31.24
N TYR A 393 -3.90 -2.63 31.20
CA TYR A 393 -4.86 -1.93 32.08
C TYR A 393 -6.18 -1.57 31.39
N GLN A 394 -6.15 -1.40 30.07
CA GLN A 394 -7.31 -1.07 29.25
C GLN A 394 -7.06 -1.54 27.82
N ILE A 395 -8.12 -2.05 27.17
CA ILE A 395 -8.14 -2.35 25.74
C ILE A 395 -9.34 -1.65 25.08
N GLY A 396 -9.15 -1.24 23.84
CA GLY A 396 -10.13 -0.62 22.96
C GLY A 396 -9.89 -1.07 21.53
N VAL A 397 -10.90 -0.90 20.69
CA VAL A 397 -10.86 -1.26 19.27
C VAL A 397 -11.13 -0.05 18.38
N SER A 398 -10.54 -0.06 17.20
CA SER A 398 -10.92 0.79 16.07
C SER A 398 -11.78 -0.04 15.12
N VAL A 399 -12.99 0.43 14.78
CA VAL A 399 -13.92 -0.28 13.88
C VAL A 399 -14.15 0.49 12.58
N ALA A 400 -14.29 -0.24 11.47
CA ALA A 400 -14.58 0.31 10.14
C ALA A 400 -15.77 -0.42 9.49
N PRO A 401 -16.60 0.25 8.66
CA PRO A 401 -17.71 -0.39 7.96
C PRO A 401 -17.27 -1.60 7.10
N ILE A 402 -18.08 -2.66 7.08
CA ILE A 402 -17.86 -3.81 6.22
C ILE A 402 -18.32 -3.44 4.80
N THR A 403 -17.35 -3.11 3.93
CA THR A 403 -17.56 -3.00 2.48
C THR A 403 -17.85 -4.38 1.89
N LYS A 404 -18.94 -4.50 1.13
CA LYS A 404 -19.32 -5.71 0.38
C LYS A 404 -18.63 -5.80 -0.98
#